data_AF-A0A452F6E1-F1
#
_entry.id   AF-A0A452F6E1-F1
#
_cell.length_a   1.000
_cell.length_b   1.000
_cell.length_c   1.000
_cell.angle_alpha   90.00
_cell.angle_beta   90.00
_cell.angle_gamma   90.00
#
_symmetry.space_group_name_H-M   'P 1'
#
loop_
_entity.id
_entity.type
_entity.pdbx_description
1 polymer ?
#
loop_
_entity_poly.entity_id
_entity_poly.type
_entity_poly.pdbx_seq_one_letter_code
_entity_poly.pdbx_strand_id
1 'polypeptide(L)'
;MVFTLQGYKAINENNIINEMYNLDIQKLKEKKDMLDKEISQLLSEGYSVDELEDHISQLHEYNDIKDAAQMLLGRLAVIRGVTTKELYPEFGLDMND
;
A
#
# COMPACT_ATOMS: atom_id res chain seq x y z
N MET A 1 24.55 -33.29 49.32
CA MET A 1 25.34 -32.33 48.52
C MET A 1 24.90 -32.26 47.05
N VAL A 2 24.29 -33.31 46.47
CA VAL A 2 23.85 -33.31 45.05
C VAL A 2 22.55 -32.49 44.83
N PHE A 3 21.64 -32.47 45.80
CA PHE A 3 20.36 -31.75 45.70
C PHE A 3 20.49 -30.21 45.64
N THR A 4 21.54 -29.63 46.22
CA THR A 4 21.77 -28.17 46.23
C THR A 4 22.35 -27.66 44.91
N LEU A 5 23.11 -28.48 44.20
CA LEU A 5 23.69 -28.15 42.89
C LEU A 5 22.62 -28.14 41.77
N GLN A 6 21.65 -29.05 41.83
CA GLN A 6 20.55 -29.13 40.86
C GLN A 6 19.66 -27.87 40.91
N GLY A 7 19.34 -27.39 42.13
CA GLY A 7 18.55 -26.17 42.34
C GLY A 7 19.26 -24.90 41.88
N TYR A 8 20.57 -24.80 42.13
CA TYR A 8 21.37 -23.65 41.68
C TYR A 8 21.45 -23.56 40.14
N LYS A 9 21.56 -24.71 39.47
CA LYS A 9 21.57 -24.79 38.00
C LYS A 9 20.23 -24.34 37.39
N ALA A 10 19.10 -24.79 37.96
CA ALA A 10 17.77 -24.40 37.49
C ALA A 10 17.47 -22.91 37.69
N ILE A 11 17.94 -22.31 38.79
CA ILE A 11 17.80 -20.85 39.04
C ILE A 11 18.62 -20.05 38.02
N ASN A 12 19.83 -20.51 37.70
CA ASN A 12 20.68 -19.85 36.70
C ASN A 12 20.09 -19.94 35.28
N GLU A 13 19.55 -21.11 34.91
CA GLU A 13 18.86 -21.30 33.62
C GLU A 13 17.64 -20.38 33.49
N ASN A 14 16.82 -20.25 34.54
CA ASN A 14 15.68 -19.33 34.53
C ASN A 14 16.08 -17.85 34.45
N ASN A 15 17.18 -17.44 35.09
CA ASN A 15 17.70 -16.08 34.97
C ASN A 15 18.18 -15.77 33.55
N ILE A 16 18.94 -16.68 32.94
CA ILE A 16 19.43 -16.52 31.56
C ILE A 16 18.25 -16.43 30.58
N ILE A 17 17.23 -17.26 30.75
CA ILE A 17 16.02 -17.24 29.91
C ILE A 17 15.26 -15.92 30.06
N ASN A 18 15.08 -15.41 31.29
CA ASN A 18 14.43 -14.12 31.53
C ASN A 18 15.23 -12.95 30.92
N GLU A 19 16.56 -12.98 31.02
CA GLU A 19 17.43 -11.96 30.43
C GLU A 19 17.35 -11.99 28.90
N MET A 20 17.31 -13.18 28.30
CA MET A 20 17.10 -13.35 26.87
C MET A 20 15.74 -12.86 26.39
N TYR A 21 14.66 -13.15 27.12
CA TYR A 21 13.32 -12.62 26.81
C TYR A 21 13.26 -11.10 26.94
N ASN A 22 13.90 -10.51 27.96
CA ASN A 22 13.98 -9.06 28.09
C ASN A 22 14.74 -8.41 26.94
N LEU A 23 15.83 -9.05 26.47
CA LEU A 23 16.58 -8.59 25.31
C LEU A 23 15.73 -8.62 24.03
N ASP A 24 14.94 -9.67 23.83
CA ASP A 24 14.07 -9.78 22.67
C ASP A 24 12.91 -8.79 22.72
N ILE A 25 12.31 -8.57 23.89
CA ILE A 25 11.32 -7.52 24.12
C ILE A 25 11.92 -6.14 23.80
N GLN A 26 13.17 -5.90 24.19
CA GLN A 26 13.84 -4.63 23.91
C GLN A 26 14.07 -4.44 22.40
N LYS A 27 14.58 -5.46 21.70
CA LYS A 27 14.74 -5.41 20.24
C LYS A 27 13.41 -5.18 19.51
N LEU A 28 12.33 -5.81 19.98
CA LEU A 28 11.00 -5.62 19.40
C LEU A 28 10.49 -4.20 19.61
N LYS A 29 10.74 -3.59 20.79
CA LYS A 29 10.41 -2.19 21.05
C LYS A 29 11.22 -1.24 20.17
N GLU A 30 12.53 -1.45 20.07
CA GLU A 30 13.39 -0.63 19.20
C GLU A 30 12.94 -0.71 17.73
N LYS A 31 12.60 -1.91 17.26
CA LYS A 31 12.06 -2.10 15.90
C LYS A 31 10.72 -1.39 15.71
N LYS A 32 9.83 -1.47 16.71
CA LYS A 32 8.56 -0.75 16.68
C LYS A 32 8.79 0.76 16.59
N ASP A 33 9.65 1.31 17.45
CA ASP A 33 9.93 2.75 17.49
C ASP A 33 10.56 3.26 16.18
N MET A 34 11.38 2.44 15.52
CA MET A 34 11.91 2.77 14.18
C MET A 34 10.81 2.80 13.13
N LEU A 35 9.92 1.81 13.11
CA LEU A 35 8.80 1.75 12.17
C LEU A 35 7.80 2.88 12.41
N ASP A 36 7.50 3.21 13.67
CA ASP A 36 6.61 4.32 14.01
C ASP A 36 7.18 5.68 13.54
N LYS A 37 8.51 5.85 13.56
CA LYS A 37 9.17 7.03 12.98
C LYS A 37 9.07 7.06 11.45
N GLU A 38 9.28 5.93 10.79
CA GLU A 38 9.17 5.82 9.33
C GLU A 38 7.74 6.13 8.86
N ILE A 39 6.73 5.58 9.54
CA ILE A 39 5.31 5.88 9.30
C ILE A 39 5.05 7.37 9.51
N SER A 40 5.53 7.95 10.60
CA SER A 40 5.34 9.38 10.89
C SER A 40 5.98 10.28 9.83
N GLN A 41 7.14 9.88 9.32
CA GLN A 41 7.82 10.61 8.26
C GLN A 41 7.02 10.55 6.94
N LEU A 42 6.58 9.37 6.52
CA LEU A 42 5.75 9.20 5.33
C LEU A 42 4.44 9.99 5.42
N LEU A 43 3.78 9.99 6.58
CA LEU A 43 2.58 10.79 6.81
C LEU A 43 2.88 12.30 6.73
N SER A 44 4.02 12.77 7.23
CA SER A 44 4.43 14.18 7.15
C SER A 44 4.83 14.63 5.74
N GLU A 45 5.31 13.70 4.92
CA GLU A 45 5.56 13.91 3.48
C GLU A 45 4.26 13.95 2.67
N GLY A 46 3.11 13.72 3.32
CA GLY A 46 1.78 13.81 2.73
C GLY A 46 1.27 12.49 2.15
N TYR A 47 1.97 11.37 2.34
CA TYR A 47 1.48 10.07 1.90
C TYR A 47 0.39 9.58 2.85
N SER A 48 -0.86 10.01 2.63
CA SER A 48 -2.02 9.43 3.29
C SER A 48 -2.63 8.31 2.46
N VAL A 49 -3.00 7.22 3.12
CA VAL A 49 -3.75 6.12 2.49
C VAL A 49 -5.11 6.61 1.99
N ASP A 50 -5.69 7.61 2.65
CA ASP A 50 -6.98 8.20 2.27
C ASP A 50 -6.89 8.90 0.90
N GLU A 51 -5.78 9.57 0.62
CA GLU A 51 -5.55 10.20 -0.69
C GLU A 51 -5.43 9.16 -1.80
N LEU A 52 -4.88 7.98 -1.51
CA LEU A 52 -4.77 6.91 -2.48
C LEU A 52 -6.15 6.36 -2.88
N GLU A 53 -7.05 6.19 -1.92
CA GLU A 53 -8.42 5.74 -2.19
C GLU A 53 -9.18 6.76 -3.03
N ASP A 54 -9.03 8.06 -2.73
CA ASP A 54 -9.60 9.15 -3.54
C ASP A 54 -9.05 9.15 -4.97
N HIS A 55 -7.73 9.01 -5.15
CA HIS A 55 -7.12 8.95 -6.48
C HIS A 55 -7.56 7.70 -7.26
N ILE A 56 -7.70 6.55 -6.59
CA ILE A 56 -8.23 5.32 -7.20
C ILE A 56 -9.68 5.53 -7.65
N SER A 57 -10.51 6.17 -6.80
CA SER A 57 -11.90 6.48 -7.14
C SER A 57 -12.00 7.40 -8.36
N GLN A 58 -11.20 8.46 -8.40
CA GLN A 58 -11.14 9.38 -9.54
C GLN A 58 -10.68 8.71 -10.84
N LEU A 59 -9.71 7.78 -10.76
CA LEU A 59 -9.28 6.99 -11.92
C LEU A 59 -10.39 6.08 -12.45
N HIS A 60 -11.16 5.44 -11.55
CA HIS A 60 -12.31 4.62 -11.96
C HIS A 60 -13.39 5.47 -12.63
N GLU A 61 -13.74 6.62 -12.05
CA GLU A 61 -14.72 7.54 -12.63
C GLU A 61 -14.27 8.06 -14.00
N TYR A 62 -13.00 8.42 -14.15
CA TYR A 62 -12.42 8.81 -15.44
C TYR A 62 -12.55 7.68 -16.48
N ASN A 63 -12.19 6.45 -16.11
CA ASN A 63 -12.28 5.30 -17.02
C ASN A 63 -13.72 5.01 -17.44
N ASP A 64 -14.68 5.08 -16.51
CA ASP A 64 -16.11 4.87 -16.81
C ASP A 64 -16.62 5.92 -17.81
N ILE A 65 -16.23 7.18 -17.64
CA ILE A 65 -16.57 8.26 -18.58
C ILE A 65 -15.88 8.04 -19.95
N LYS A 66 -14.60 7.66 -19.95
CA LYS A 66 -13.83 7.37 -21.17
C LYS A 66 -14.47 6.23 -21.97
N ASP A 67 -14.88 5.15 -21.29
CA ASP A 67 -15.53 4.00 -21.91
C ASP A 67 -16.91 4.35 -22.48
N ALA A 68 -17.71 5.13 -21.75
CA ALA A 68 -18.99 5.62 -22.24
C ALA A 68 -18.81 6.50 -23.49
N ALA A 69 -17.83 7.41 -23.47
CA ALA A 69 -17.50 8.27 -24.61
C ALA A 69 -17.05 7.46 -25.82
N GLN A 70 -16.16 6.47 -25.64
CA GLN A 70 -15.72 5.58 -26.71
C GLN A 70 -16.87 4.73 -27.28
N MET A 71 -17.78 4.25 -26.44
CA MET A 71 -18.96 3.52 -26.91
C MET A 71 -19.86 4.42 -27.78
N LEU A 72 -20.07 5.67 -27.39
CA LEU A 72 -20.84 6.64 -28.17
C LEU A 72 -20.13 6.99 -29.49
N LEU A 73 -18.82 7.21 -29.47
CA LEU A 73 -18.02 7.44 -30.67
C LEU A 73 -18.05 6.24 -31.62
N GLY A 74 -18.00 5.01 -31.09
CA GLY A 74 -18.14 3.79 -31.89
C GLY A 74 -19.48 3.73 -32.62
N ARG A 75 -20.58 4.05 -31.93
CA ARG A 75 -21.91 4.12 -32.56
C ARG A 75 -22.00 5.24 -33.60
N LEU A 76 -21.42 6.40 -33.31
CA LEU A 76 -21.40 7.53 -34.23
C LEU A 76 -20.62 7.22 -35.51
N ALA A 77 -19.47 6.55 -35.36
CA ALA A 77 -18.64 6.08 -36.47
C ALA A 77 -19.42 5.15 -37.40
N VAL A 78 -20.15 4.18 -36.83
CA VAL A 78 -21.01 3.26 -37.60
C VAL A 78 -22.11 4.00 -38.35
N ILE A 79 -22.78 4.97 -37.73
CA ILE A 79 -23.85 5.76 -38.38
C ILE A 79 -23.29 6.61 -39.53
N ARG A 80 -22.11 7.20 -39.35
CA ARG A 80 -21.45 8.05 -40.36
C ARG A 80 -20.69 7.23 -41.43
N GLY A 81 -20.50 5.92 -41.22
CA GLY A 81 -19.72 5.07 -42.12
C GLY A 81 -18.23 5.38 -42.11
N VAL A 82 -17.73 6.04 -41.06
CA VAL A 82 -16.32 6.39 -40.87
C VAL A 82 -15.73 5.53 -39.77
N THR A 83 -14.41 5.48 -39.68
CA THR A 83 -13.73 4.82 -38.57
C THR A 83 -13.72 5.72 -37.34
N THR A 84 -13.69 5.13 -36.14
CA THR A 84 -13.58 5.90 -34.88
C THR A 84 -12.36 6.81 -34.88
N LYS A 85 -11.24 6.38 -35.47
CA LYS A 85 -10.00 7.15 -35.59
C LYS A 85 -10.15 8.46 -36.37
N GLU A 86 -11.04 8.50 -37.35
CA GLU A 86 -11.29 9.70 -38.16
C GLU A 86 -12.11 10.75 -37.39
N LEU A 87 -12.84 10.34 -36.35
CA LEU A 87 -13.62 11.25 -35.48
C LEU A 87 -12.77 11.88 -34.37
N TYR A 88 -11.63 11.28 -34.00
CA TYR A 88 -10.80 11.77 -32.89
C TYR A 88 -10.38 13.24 -33.06
N PRO A 89 -9.90 13.69 -34.24
CA PRO A 89 -9.57 15.09 -34.47
C PRO A 89 -10.77 16.04 -34.40
N GLU A 90 -11.98 15.59 -34.77
CA GLU A 90 -13.21 16.41 -34.71
C GLU A 90 -13.62 16.73 -33.26
N PHE A 91 -13.30 15.83 -32.33
CA PHE A 91 -13.62 15.98 -30.91
C PHE A 91 -12.40 16.39 -30.06
N GLY A 92 -11.28 16.74 -30.69
CA GLY A 92 -10.06 17.16 -30.00
C GLY A 92 -9.36 16.06 -29.21
N LEU A 93 -9.54 14.79 -29.59
CA LEU A 93 -8.94 13.62 -28.95
C LEU A 93 -7.61 13.26 -29.62
N ASP A 94 -6.59 12.97 -28.81
CA ASP A 94 -5.34 12.36 -29.27
C ASP A 94 -5.38 10.84 -29.02
N MET A 95 -4.75 10.05 -29.89
CA MET A 95 -4.61 8.61 -29.68
C MET A 95 -3.53 8.25 -28.64
N ASN A 96 -2.75 9.23 -28.20
CA ASN A 96 -1.64 9.03 -27.26
C ASN A 96 -2.03 9.22 -25.77
N ASP A 97 -3.31 9.41 -25.46
CA ASP A 97 -3.85 9.51 -24.08
C ASP A 97 -4.28 8.16 -23.46
#